data_AF-A0A8T4BTH2-F1
#
_entry.id   AF-A0A8T4BTH2-F1
#
_cell.length_a   1.000
_cell.length_b   1.000
_cell.length_c   1.000
_cell.angle_alpha   90.00
_cell.angle_beta   90.00
_cell.angle_gamma   90.00
#
_symmetry.space_group_name_H-M   'P 1'
#
loop_
_entity.id
_entity.type
_entity.pdbx_description
1 polymer ?
#
loop_
_entity_poly.entity_id
_entity_poly.type
_entity_poly.pdbx_seq_one_letter_code
_entity_poly.pdbx_strand_id
1 'polypeptide(L)'
;MAIDLRGGIEQLEEMGFFEYAVPFFLVFLLVWAILTRIKIFGEQGQRVNAILAAILGILLVRQGALVEFINTYLPNVSAVIIIFFGFLLLLGLFGFQSKSLKGGVMIFCMLLSLAGGIWALAQTTQGEAVILPVIDKEISESDAGAMVVVGVLILLIAIAGSRPKLRGLRGHEGFFDAMSKMGDKLSGG
;
A
#
# COMPACT_ATOMS: atom_id res chain seq x y z
N MET A 1 -21.44 -39.76 -19.48
CA MET A 1 -20.14 -39.08 -19.33
C MET A 1 -20.20 -38.36 -17.99
N ALA A 2 -19.37 -38.76 -17.03
CA ALA A 2 -19.21 -37.98 -15.80
C ALA A 2 -18.39 -36.74 -16.17
N ILE A 3 -18.92 -35.55 -15.90
CA ILE A 3 -18.14 -34.32 -16.00
C ILE A 3 -17.13 -34.39 -14.86
N ASP A 4 -15.85 -34.59 -15.20
CA ASP A 4 -14.76 -34.41 -14.25
C ASP A 4 -14.68 -32.92 -13.91
N LEU A 5 -14.50 -32.58 -12.64
CA LEU A 5 -14.42 -31.19 -12.16
C LEU A 5 -13.34 -30.42 -12.90
N ARG A 6 -12.23 -31.10 -13.23
CA ARG A 6 -11.16 -30.54 -14.03
C ARG A 6 -11.64 -30.11 -15.43
N GLY A 7 -12.39 -30.98 -16.11
CA GLY A 7 -12.94 -30.67 -17.44
C GLY A 7 -13.99 -29.56 -17.39
N GLY A 8 -14.74 -29.44 -16.29
CA GLY A 8 -15.65 -28.31 -16.07
C GLY A 8 -14.92 -26.97 -15.90
N ILE A 9 -13.78 -26.97 -15.18
CA ILE A 9 -12.95 -25.76 -14.99
C ILE A 9 -12.28 -25.37 -16.31
N GLU A 10 -11.69 -26.34 -17.02
CA GLU A 10 -11.07 -26.10 -18.33
C GLU A 10 -12.07 -25.51 -19.34
N GLN A 11 -13.32 -25.99 -19.36
CA GLN A 11 -14.38 -25.40 -20.19
C GLN A 11 -14.71 -23.96 -19.80
N LEU A 12 -14.79 -23.65 -18.50
CA LEU A 12 -15.03 -22.29 -18.04
C LEU A 12 -13.86 -21.35 -18.38
N GLU A 13 -12.63 -21.85 -18.28
CA GLU A 13 -11.43 -21.12 -18.68
C GLU A 13 -11.40 -20.84 -20.18
N GLU A 14 -11.71 -21.84 -21.02
CA GLU A 14 -11.83 -21.69 -22.48
C GLU A 14 -12.93 -20.70 -22.89
N MET A 15 -14.01 -20.60 -22.09
CA MET A 15 -15.07 -19.61 -22.28
C MET A 15 -14.67 -18.19 -21.84
N GLY A 16 -13.45 -18.00 -21.30
CA GLY A 16 -12.98 -16.73 -20.76
C GLY A 16 -13.64 -16.36 -19.43
N PHE A 17 -14.31 -17.30 -18.74
CA PHE A 17 -15.06 -16.99 -17.52
C PHE A 17 -14.19 -16.28 -16.49
N PHE A 18 -12.97 -16.75 -16.25
CA PHE A 18 -12.06 -16.14 -15.27
C PHE A 18 -11.57 -14.76 -15.71
N GLU A 19 -11.34 -14.54 -17.00
CA GLU A 19 -10.89 -13.26 -17.55
C GLU A 19 -11.89 -12.13 -17.30
N TYR A 20 -13.19 -12.45 -17.24
CA TYR A 20 -14.26 -11.47 -16.99
C TYR A 20 -14.80 -11.50 -15.55
N ALA A 21 -14.93 -12.69 -14.95
CA ALA A 21 -15.49 -12.86 -13.62
C ALA A 21 -14.56 -12.29 -12.53
N VAL A 22 -13.25 -12.48 -12.66
CA VAL A 22 -12.28 -11.96 -11.69
C VAL A 22 -12.33 -10.42 -11.62
N PRO A 23 -12.18 -9.66 -12.72
CA PRO A 23 -12.29 -8.21 -12.67
C PRO A 23 -13.69 -7.74 -12.27
N PHE A 24 -14.75 -8.46 -12.66
CA PHE A 24 -16.10 -8.20 -12.18
C PHE A 24 -16.18 -8.20 -10.65
N PHE A 25 -15.75 -9.30 -10.01
CA PHE A 25 -15.82 -9.44 -8.56
C PHE A 25 -14.96 -8.41 -7.84
N LEU A 26 -13.78 -8.10 -8.38
CA LEU A 26 -12.89 -7.10 -7.81
C LEU A 26 -13.56 -5.72 -7.77
N VAL A 27 -14.13 -5.29 -8.88
CA VAL A 27 -14.82 -3.98 -8.97
C VAL A 27 -16.09 -3.98 -8.13
N PHE A 28 -16.90 -5.04 -8.23
CA PHE A 28 -18.11 -5.21 -7.43
C PHE A 28 -17.80 -5.06 -5.93
N LEU A 29 -16.82 -5.79 -5.42
CA LEU A 29 -16.45 -5.75 -4.01
C LEU A 29 -15.93 -4.37 -3.60
N LEU A 30 -15.08 -3.74 -4.42
CA LEU A 30 -14.52 -2.43 -4.14
C LEU A 30 -15.60 -1.35 -4.09
N VAL A 31 -16.46 -1.29 -5.10
CA VAL A 31 -17.56 -0.33 -5.16
C VAL A 31 -18.56 -0.58 -4.03
N TRP A 32 -18.93 -1.84 -3.78
CA TRP A 32 -19.84 -2.19 -2.69
C TRP A 32 -19.27 -1.81 -1.32
N ALA A 33 -17.99 -2.08 -1.09
CA ALA A 33 -17.30 -1.73 0.15
C ALA A 33 -17.27 -0.21 0.35
N ILE A 34 -16.93 0.55 -0.70
CA ILE A 34 -16.94 2.02 -0.65
C ILE A 34 -18.35 2.53 -0.32
N LEU A 35 -19.36 2.12 -1.09
CA LEU A 35 -20.76 2.55 -0.89
C LEU A 35 -21.29 2.23 0.51
N THR A 36 -20.89 1.08 1.06
CA THR A 36 -21.28 0.65 2.41
C THR A 36 -20.54 1.44 3.50
N ARG A 37 -19.27 1.79 3.28
CA ARG A 37 -18.48 2.61 4.23
C ARG A 37 -18.99 4.04 4.32
N ILE A 38 -19.38 4.63 3.19
CA ILE A 38 -19.89 6.01 3.15
C ILE A 38 -21.38 6.13 3.52
N LYS A 39 -22.10 5.00 3.64
CA LYS A 39 -23.52 4.94 4.00
C LYS A 39 -24.42 5.86 3.15
N ILE A 40 -24.23 5.92 1.83
CA ILE A 40 -25.01 6.81 0.92
C ILE A 40 -26.52 6.65 1.10
N PHE A 41 -27.02 5.41 1.23
CA PHE A 41 -28.45 5.11 1.39
C PHE A 41 -28.83 4.80 2.86
N GLY A 42 -28.02 5.22 3.82
CA GLY A 42 -28.22 4.94 5.25
C GLY A 42 -27.96 3.48 5.64
N GLU A 43 -28.31 3.12 6.87
CA GLU A 43 -27.94 1.81 7.46
C GLU A 43 -28.69 0.62 6.84
N GLN A 44 -29.89 0.84 6.34
CA GLN A 44 -30.71 -0.18 5.68
C GLN A 44 -30.43 -0.29 4.17
N GLY A 45 -29.63 0.61 3.62
CA GLY A 45 -29.32 0.70 2.19
C GLY A 45 -28.32 -0.33 1.66
N GLN A 46 -27.87 -1.28 2.46
CA GLN A 46 -26.83 -2.25 2.08
C GLN A 46 -27.22 -3.11 0.86
N ARG A 47 -28.50 -3.47 0.74
CA ARG A 47 -29.01 -4.22 -0.42
C ARG A 47 -28.94 -3.39 -1.70
N VAL A 48 -29.29 -2.11 -1.61
CA VAL A 48 -29.24 -1.17 -2.75
C VAL A 48 -27.78 -0.93 -3.17
N ASN A 49 -26.87 -0.78 -2.20
CA ASN A 49 -25.43 -0.69 -2.47
C ASN A 49 -24.91 -1.91 -3.23
N ALA A 50 -25.31 -3.12 -2.84
CA ALA A 50 -24.89 -4.34 -3.50
C ALA A 50 -25.40 -4.42 -4.95
N ILE A 51 -26.68 -4.12 -5.17
CA ILE A 51 -27.26 -4.10 -6.52
C ILE A 51 -26.57 -3.05 -7.39
N LEU A 52 -26.34 -1.84 -6.86
CA LEU A 52 -25.67 -0.77 -7.60
C LEU A 52 -24.23 -1.13 -7.94
N ALA A 53 -23.48 -1.69 -7.00
CA ALA A 53 -22.13 -2.18 -7.24
C ALA A 53 -22.10 -3.30 -8.29
N ALA A 54 -23.09 -4.19 -8.30
CA ALA A 54 -23.19 -5.27 -9.29
C ALA A 54 -23.43 -4.71 -10.69
N ILE A 55 -24.35 -3.75 -10.82
CA ILE A 55 -24.61 -3.06 -12.10
C ILE A 55 -23.34 -2.37 -12.60
N LEU A 56 -22.64 -1.64 -11.73
CA LEU A 56 -21.39 -0.96 -12.09
C LEU A 56 -20.27 -1.95 -12.46
N GLY A 57 -20.14 -3.06 -11.74
CA GLY A 57 -19.21 -4.13 -12.06
C GLY A 57 -19.48 -4.73 -13.45
N ILE A 58 -20.74 -5.08 -13.76
CA ILE A 58 -21.12 -5.63 -15.07
C ILE A 58 -20.85 -4.61 -16.19
N LEU A 59 -21.19 -3.33 -15.97
CA LEU A 59 -20.94 -2.27 -16.94
C LEU A 59 -19.45 -2.08 -17.22
N LEU A 60 -18.59 -2.22 -16.20
CA LEU A 60 -17.15 -2.12 -16.37
C LEU A 60 -16.60 -3.30 -17.18
N VAL A 61 -17.05 -4.52 -16.88
CA VAL A 61 -16.57 -5.75 -17.55
C VAL A 61 -16.96 -5.78 -19.02
N ARG A 62 -18.04 -5.08 -19.40
CA ARG A 62 -18.40 -4.89 -20.80
C ARG A 62 -17.32 -4.14 -21.59
N GLN A 63 -16.50 -3.32 -20.93
CA GLN A 63 -15.44 -2.57 -21.57
C GLN A 63 -14.14 -3.38 -21.60
N GLY A 64 -13.84 -3.99 -22.75
CA GLY A 64 -12.67 -4.86 -22.92
C GLY A 64 -11.34 -4.20 -22.52
N ALA A 65 -11.14 -2.92 -22.85
CA ALA A 65 -9.94 -2.19 -22.48
C ALA A 65 -9.72 -2.07 -20.95
N LEU A 66 -10.80 -1.99 -20.16
CA LEU A 66 -10.70 -1.94 -18.70
C LEU A 66 -10.44 -3.33 -18.12
N VAL A 67 -11.03 -4.37 -18.71
CA VAL A 67 -10.79 -5.77 -18.34
C VAL A 67 -9.32 -6.12 -18.57
N GLU A 68 -8.80 -5.80 -19.75
CA GLU A 68 -7.38 -6.01 -20.10
C GLU A 68 -6.47 -5.27 -19.13
N PHE A 69 -6.73 -3.97 -18.90
CA PHE A 69 -5.99 -3.18 -17.91
C PHE A 69 -5.99 -3.87 -16.54
N ILE A 70 -7.15 -4.23 -16.00
CA ILE A 70 -7.22 -4.90 -14.69
C ILE A 70 -6.42 -6.21 -14.72
N ASN A 71 -6.57 -7.04 -15.75
CA ASN A 71 -5.88 -8.32 -15.84
C ASN A 71 -4.34 -8.17 -15.95
N THR A 72 -3.84 -7.09 -16.56
CA THR A 72 -2.41 -6.76 -16.55
C THR A 72 -1.90 -6.35 -15.16
N TYR A 73 -2.69 -5.59 -14.39
CA TYR A 73 -2.25 -5.08 -13.07
C TYR A 73 -2.56 -6.02 -11.90
N LEU A 74 -3.57 -6.88 -12.01
CA LEU A 74 -4.03 -7.73 -10.91
C LEU A 74 -2.97 -8.73 -10.41
N PRO A 75 -2.19 -9.40 -11.27
CA PRO A 75 -1.06 -10.23 -10.83
C PRO A 75 -0.03 -9.43 -10.01
N ASN A 76 0.22 -8.18 -10.40
CA ASN A 76 1.20 -7.32 -9.73
C ASN A 76 0.74 -6.85 -8.37
N VAL A 77 -0.51 -6.40 -8.29
CA VAL A 77 -1.11 -6.00 -7.02
C VAL A 77 -1.18 -7.19 -6.07
N SER A 78 -1.56 -8.38 -6.56
CA SER A 78 -1.62 -9.59 -5.73
C SER A 78 -0.22 -10.01 -5.23
N ALA A 79 0.81 -9.94 -6.07
CA ALA A 79 2.19 -10.19 -5.66
C ALA A 79 2.66 -9.22 -4.56
N VAL A 80 2.40 -7.92 -4.72
CA VAL A 80 2.73 -6.91 -3.71
C VAL A 80 2.02 -7.20 -2.38
N ILE A 81 0.74 -7.55 -2.43
CA ILE A 81 -0.05 -7.91 -1.24
C ILE A 81 0.54 -9.16 -0.54
N ILE A 82 0.91 -10.20 -1.30
CA ILE A 82 1.51 -11.41 -0.75
C ILE A 82 2.86 -11.10 -0.09
N ILE A 83 3.71 -10.31 -0.74
CA ILE A 83 4.99 -9.86 -0.18
C ILE A 83 4.76 -9.05 1.11
N PHE A 84 3.79 -8.14 1.11
CA PHE A 84 3.44 -7.34 2.28
C PHE A 84 2.90 -8.20 3.43
N PHE A 85 2.05 -9.18 3.15
CA PHE A 85 1.61 -10.13 4.17
C PHE A 85 2.75 -10.99 4.70
N GLY A 86 3.63 -11.50 3.82
CA GLY A 86 4.84 -12.21 4.22
C GLY A 86 5.71 -11.37 5.14
N PHE A 87 5.85 -10.08 4.84
CA PHE A 87 6.55 -9.11 5.68
C PHE A 87 5.86 -8.91 7.05
N LEU A 88 4.54 -8.70 7.08
CA LEU A 88 3.78 -8.60 8.33
C LEU A 88 3.89 -9.87 9.19
N LEU A 89 3.89 -11.05 8.56
CA LEU A 89 4.08 -12.32 9.24
C LEU A 89 5.47 -12.42 9.85
N LEU A 90 6.52 -12.02 9.14
CA LEU A 90 7.88 -11.96 9.68
C LEU A 90 7.97 -10.98 10.85
N LEU A 91 7.39 -9.79 10.73
CA LEU A 91 7.33 -8.83 11.84
C LEU A 91 6.59 -9.41 13.06
N GLY A 92 5.46 -10.07 12.84
CA GLY A 92 4.70 -10.76 13.89
C GLY A 92 5.53 -11.88 14.55
N LEU A 93 6.20 -12.70 13.74
CA LEU A 93 7.01 -13.83 14.19
C LEU A 93 8.23 -13.42 15.01
N PHE A 94 8.91 -12.34 14.62
CA PHE A 94 10.04 -11.79 15.38
C PHE A 94 9.63 -11.04 16.65
N GLY A 95 8.34 -11.10 17.02
CA GLY A 95 7.88 -10.59 18.32
C GLY A 95 8.04 -9.08 18.42
N PHE A 96 7.59 -8.34 17.40
CA PHE A 96 7.50 -6.86 17.38
C PHE A 96 6.51 -6.29 18.44
N GLN A 97 6.44 -6.87 19.64
CA GLN A 97 5.78 -6.31 20.83
C GLN A 97 6.74 -5.57 21.76
N SER A 98 8.04 -5.48 21.41
CA SER A 98 9.04 -4.82 22.25
C SER A 98 9.10 -3.31 22.00
N LYS A 99 8.88 -2.51 23.06
CA LYS A 99 9.17 -1.06 23.16
C LYS A 99 10.65 -0.69 22.85
N SER A 100 11.50 -1.65 22.50
CA SER A 100 12.94 -1.49 22.31
C SER A 100 13.42 -2.01 20.95
N LEU A 101 12.64 -1.83 19.89
CA LEU A 101 13.19 -1.92 18.54
C LEU A 101 13.78 -0.57 18.16
N LYS A 102 15.12 -0.49 18.25
CA LYS A 102 15.91 0.64 17.76
C LYS A 102 15.49 0.94 16.32
N GLY A 103 14.99 2.14 16.06
CA GLY A 103 14.32 2.53 14.81
C GLY A 103 15.10 2.23 13.52
N GLY A 104 16.40 1.96 13.57
CA GLY A 104 17.20 1.53 12.41
C GLY A 104 16.75 0.21 11.77
N VAL A 105 16.34 -0.79 12.56
CA VAL A 105 15.88 -2.08 12.01
C VAL A 105 14.53 -1.93 11.33
N MET A 106 13.64 -1.11 11.90
CA MET A 106 12.33 -0.81 11.31
C MET A 106 12.45 -0.07 9.97
N ILE A 107 13.37 0.90 9.89
CA ILE A 107 13.67 1.62 8.64
C ILE A 107 14.25 0.67 7.59
N PHE A 108 15.16 -0.24 7.97
CA PHE A 108 15.74 -1.21 7.04
C PHE A 108 14.68 -2.18 6.48
N CYS A 109 13.82 -2.71 7.35
CA CYS A 109 12.70 -3.56 6.98
C CYS A 109 11.69 -2.84 6.06
N MET A 110 11.39 -1.58 6.35
CA MET A 110 10.52 -0.74 5.51
C MET A 110 11.13 -0.49 4.13
N LEU A 111 12.43 -0.15 4.07
CA LEU A 111 13.15 0.07 2.81
C LEU A 111 13.25 -1.21 1.97
N LEU A 112 13.50 -2.36 2.60
CA LEU A 112 13.61 -3.64 1.90
C LEU A 112 12.26 -4.10 1.35
N SER A 113 11.16 -3.88 2.10
CA SER A 113 9.81 -4.13 1.59
C SER A 113 9.41 -3.20 0.44
N LEU A 114 9.81 -1.92 0.50
CA LEU A 114 9.57 -0.95 -0.57
C LEU A 114 10.39 -1.27 -1.82
N ALA A 115 11.67 -1.58 -1.66
CA ALA A 115 12.56 -1.98 -2.76
C ALA A 115 12.09 -3.29 -3.40
N GLY A 116 11.67 -4.27 -2.59
CA GLY A 116 11.09 -5.53 -3.09
C GLY A 116 9.79 -5.31 -3.85
N GLY A 117 8.92 -4.42 -3.38
CA GLY A 117 7.70 -4.04 -4.11
C GLY A 117 8.01 -3.35 -5.43
N ILE A 118 8.92 -2.38 -5.44
CA ILE A 118 9.35 -1.67 -6.67
C ILE A 118 10.01 -2.64 -7.66
N TRP A 119 10.86 -3.56 -7.19
CA TRP A 119 11.50 -4.55 -8.04
C TRP A 119 10.51 -5.56 -8.62
N ALA A 120 9.52 -6.00 -7.83
CA ALA A 120 8.44 -6.86 -8.32
C ALA A 120 7.61 -6.15 -9.40
N LEU A 121 7.28 -4.87 -9.20
CA LEU A 121 6.57 -4.05 -10.17
C LEU A 121 7.40 -3.74 -11.42
N ALA A 122 8.72 -3.58 -11.30
CA ALA A 122 9.60 -3.33 -12.45
C ALA A 122 9.77 -4.58 -13.35
N GLN A 123 9.58 -5.78 -12.81
CA GLN A 123 9.67 -7.02 -13.60
C GLN A 123 8.41 -7.32 -14.40
N THR A 124 7.24 -6.81 -14.00
CA THR A 124 6.03 -7.00 -14.79
C THR A 124 6.01 -6.23 -16.09
N THR A 125 6.90 -5.25 -16.24
CA THR A 125 7.01 -4.39 -17.43
C THR A 125 7.87 -5.00 -18.54
N GLN A 126 8.23 -6.29 -18.48
CA GLN A 126 9.01 -6.96 -19.53
C GLN A 126 8.19 -7.52 -20.72
N GLY A 127 6.90 -7.23 -20.82
CA GLY A 127 6.07 -7.63 -21.96
C GLY A 127 5.13 -6.51 -22.39
N GLU A 128 5.53 -5.78 -23.42
CA GLU A 128 4.81 -4.68 -24.07
C GLU A 128 4.48 -3.47 -23.19
N ALA A 129 5.26 -2.41 -23.41
CA ALA A 129 5.00 -1.07 -22.90
C ALA A 129 3.63 -0.59 -23.39
N VAL A 130 2.60 -0.68 -22.55
CA VAL A 130 1.42 0.19 -22.63
C VAL A 130 1.87 1.58 -22.16
N ILE A 131 2.62 2.26 -23.02
CA ILE A 131 2.82 3.70 -22.93
C ILE A 131 1.97 4.28 -24.05
N LEU A 132 1.12 5.25 -23.71
CA LEU A 132 0.43 6.10 -24.66
C LEU A 132 1.38 6.50 -25.81
N PRO A 133 0.93 6.56 -27.07
CA PRO A 133 1.79 6.93 -28.18
C PRO A 133 2.12 8.43 -28.08
N VAL A 134 3.16 8.77 -27.33
CA VAL A 134 3.71 10.12 -27.27
C VAL A 134 5.22 10.03 -27.44
N ILE A 135 5.59 10.11 -28.72
CA ILE A 135 6.82 10.71 -29.25
C ILE A 135 8.10 9.89 -29.01
N ASP A 136 8.56 9.32 -30.12
CA ASP A 136 9.76 8.53 -30.28
C ASP A 136 11.05 9.32 -29.96
N LYS A 137 11.93 8.62 -29.24
CA LYS A 137 13.41 8.67 -29.19
C LYS A 137 14.15 9.76 -28.39
N GLU A 138 14.93 9.21 -27.45
CA GLU A 138 16.13 9.68 -26.74
C GLU A 138 15.94 9.98 -25.25
N ILE A 139 16.55 9.10 -24.44
CA ILE A 139 16.42 8.89 -22.99
C ILE A 139 15.10 8.19 -22.61
N SER A 140 15.19 6.90 -22.23
CA SER A 140 14.06 6.10 -21.78
C SER A 140 13.42 6.71 -20.53
N GLU A 141 12.17 7.17 -20.61
CA GLU A 141 11.44 7.76 -19.48
C GLU A 141 11.21 6.77 -18.32
N SER A 142 11.39 5.47 -18.56
CA SER A 142 11.45 4.43 -17.52
C SER A 142 12.64 4.62 -16.56
N ASP A 143 13.70 5.34 -16.95
CA ASP A 143 14.85 5.68 -16.10
C ASP A 143 14.61 6.96 -15.27
N ALA A 144 13.71 7.84 -15.69
CA ALA A 144 13.38 9.06 -14.95
C ALA A 144 12.61 8.77 -13.66
N GLY A 145 11.69 7.79 -13.69
CA GLY A 145 10.98 7.31 -12.49
C GLY A 145 11.93 6.71 -11.45
N ALA A 146 12.91 5.92 -11.90
CA ALA A 146 13.95 5.36 -11.04
C ALA A 146 14.84 6.46 -10.42
N MET A 147 15.19 7.50 -11.19
CA MET A 147 16.00 8.62 -10.69
C MET A 147 15.25 9.52 -9.69
N VAL A 148 13.95 9.76 -9.88
CA VAL A 148 13.12 10.48 -8.89
C VAL A 148 13.01 9.68 -7.59
N VAL A 149 12.88 8.36 -7.68
CA VAL A 149 12.85 7.45 -6.52
C VAL A 149 14.19 7.45 -5.78
N VAL A 150 15.33 7.43 -6.49
CA VAL A 150 16.67 7.58 -5.89
C VAL A 150 16.85 8.95 -5.22
N GLY A 151 16.34 10.01 -5.85
CA GLY A 151 16.34 11.36 -5.29
C GLY A 151 15.52 11.49 -4.00
N VAL A 152 14.32 10.91 -3.96
CA VAL A 152 13.47 10.88 -2.76
C VAL A 152 14.10 10.00 -1.66
N LEU A 153 14.81 8.92 -2.02
CA LEU A 153 15.58 8.09 -1.10
C LEU A 153 16.72 8.87 -0.42
N ILE A 154 17.51 9.63 -1.19
CA ILE A 154 18.58 10.49 -0.67
C ILE A 154 18.01 11.60 0.22
N LEU A 155 16.89 12.21 -0.17
CA LEU A 155 16.19 13.23 0.62
C LEU A 155 15.70 12.66 1.96
N LEU A 156 15.10 11.48 1.97
CA LEU A 156 14.59 10.83 3.18
C LEU A 156 15.74 10.36 4.09
N ILE A 157 16.87 9.92 3.54
CA ILE A 157 18.08 9.58 4.33
C ILE A 157 18.72 10.83 4.93
N ALA A 158 18.78 11.94 4.19
CA ALA A 158 19.26 13.22 4.69
C ALA A 158 18.37 13.77 5.82
N ILE A 159 17.05 13.63 5.69
CA ILE A 159 16.08 14.05 6.73
C ILE A 159 16.11 13.09 7.94
N ALA A 160 16.22 11.78 7.71
CA ALA A 160 16.29 10.77 8.79
C ALA A 160 17.61 10.80 9.56
N GLY A 161 18.73 11.13 8.90
CA GLY A 161 20.04 11.37 9.53
C GLY A 161 20.11 12.69 10.28
N SER A 162 19.20 13.62 10.00
CA SER A 162 19.09 14.91 10.66
C SER A 162 18.11 14.85 11.84
N ARG A 163 18.34 13.95 12.82
CA ARG A 163 17.74 14.17 14.14
C ARG A 163 18.58 15.19 14.91
N PRO A 164 17.95 16.28 15.41
CA PRO A 164 18.66 17.40 16.00
C PRO A 164 19.35 16.97 17.29
N LYS A 165 20.53 17.52 17.55
CA LYS A 165 21.05 17.64 18.92
C LYS A 165 20.06 18.53 19.70
N LEU A 166 18.99 17.94 20.23
CA LEU A 166 18.24 18.49 21.36
C LEU A 166 19.14 18.39 22.58
N ARG A 167 20.13 19.29 22.62
CA ARG A 167 21.03 19.48 23.74
C ARG A 167 20.30 20.41 24.70
N GLY A 168 19.77 19.80 25.75
CA GLY A 168 19.40 20.47 26.98
C GLY A 168 18.01 21.06 26.96
N LEU A 169 17.10 20.40 27.67
CA LEU A 169 16.24 21.04 28.65
C LEU A 169 15.81 19.95 29.64
N ARG A 170 16.72 19.66 30.59
CA ARG A 170 16.35 19.29 31.96
C ARG A 170 15.60 20.49 32.56
N GLY A 171 14.36 20.69 32.11
CA GLY A 171 13.58 21.91 32.35
C GLY A 171 12.50 21.75 33.41
N HIS A 172 12.38 20.58 34.05
CA HIS A 172 11.38 20.39 35.11
C HIS A 172 11.98 20.18 36.49
N GLU A 173 13.16 19.56 36.62
CA GLU A 173 13.78 19.40 37.95
C GLU A 173 14.51 20.67 38.39
N GLY A 174 15.15 21.41 37.47
CA GLY A 174 15.89 22.63 37.81
C GLY A 174 15.01 23.83 38.19
N PHE A 175 13.78 23.90 37.67
CA PHE A 175 12.85 25.00 37.99
C PHE A 175 12.27 24.86 39.40
N PHE A 176 11.87 23.64 39.79
CA PHE A 176 11.36 23.38 41.14
C PHE A 176 12.46 23.54 42.21
N ASP A 177 13.70 23.17 41.90
CA ASP A 177 14.84 23.34 42.81
C ASP A 177 15.24 24.81 42.99
N ALA A 178 15.06 25.64 41.95
CA ALA A 178 15.27 27.08 42.02
C ALA A 178 14.16 27.81 42.81
N MET A 179 12.90 27.39 42.66
CA MET A 179 11.79 27.97 43.43
C MET A 179 11.86 27.58 44.92
N SER A 180 12.26 26.35 45.23
CA SER A 180 12.51 25.90 46.60
C SER A 180 13.54 26.80 47.31
N LYS A 181 14.67 27.06 46.65
CA LYS A 181 15.74 27.92 47.20
C LYS A 181 15.35 29.40 47.35
N MET A 182 14.37 29.90 46.59
CA MET A 182 13.84 31.25 46.77
C MET A 182 12.88 31.35 47.96
N GLY A 183 12.08 30.30 48.21
CA GLY A 183 11.19 30.24 49.38
C GLY A 183 11.96 30.32 50.70
N ASP A 184 13.05 29.56 50.83
CA ASP A 184 13.88 29.56 52.05
C ASP A 184 14.54 30.92 52.32
N LYS A 185 14.96 31.65 51.26
CA LYS A 185 15.57 32.97 51.42
C LYS A 185 14.60 34.07 51.83
N LEU A 186 13.30 33.91 51.57
CA LEU A 186 12.27 34.89 51.94
C LEU A 186 11.69 34.67 53.34
N SER A 187 11.86 33.48 53.93
CA SER A 187 11.39 33.20 55.30
C SER A 187 12.46 33.40 56.39
N GLY A 188 13.72 33.63 56.00
CA GLY A 188 14.87 33.71 56.89
C GLY A 188 15.42 35.12 57.18
N GLY A 189 14.66 36.19 56.92
CA GLY A 189 15.01 37.58 57.25
C GLY A 189 13.82 38.31 57.83
#